data_AF-A0A944PRL8-F1
#
_entry.id   AF-A0A944PRL8-F1
#
_cell.length_a   1.000
_cell.length_b   1.000
_cell.length_c   1.000
_cell.angle_alpha   90.00
_cell.angle_beta   90.00
_cell.angle_gamma   90.00
#
_symmetry.space_group_name_H-M   'P 1'
#
loop_
_entity.id
_entity.type
_entity.pdbx_description
1 polymer ?
#
loop_
_entity_poly.entity_id
_entity_poly.type
_entity_poly.pdbx_seq_one_letter_code
_entity_poly.pdbx_strand_id
1 'polypeptide(L)'
;MRADARTDLAVLWHRVGELSERCGRDPGEVLAVERLSHLSGVEPERVRRVVEGTAAEVPLERRVHQRFLRLRATRRDKHGREWPLAAIADDFGAPGASLGPLNAGTGLPRLGHAAGVQCFFGVYAGFLLADSKSAVERALALSAATGPDGLDGPDGLEHLSYRTGMTPKAIRLTLDGRPPRLPLKEQVHQRFEHLRRTRLREDGQPHSLAAIAKSFDASGQSLTRLAQGEGLPNLAAASGIQRFYGVEGGFLLAEDTEALATALTGIEHELESAERAEENPMLAVMRAHDVRSIVTRAGRLSPRGWRSLADHLDDLLAREGRLGREGEAP
;
A
#
# COMPACT_ATOMS: atom_id res chain seq x y z
N MET A 1 -9.37 -18.45 -19.42
CA MET A 1 -9.33 -17.04 -18.97
C MET A 1 -10.52 -16.82 -18.07
N ARG A 2 -10.32 -16.79 -16.74
CA ARG A 2 -11.39 -16.41 -15.80
C ARG A 2 -11.66 -14.93 -16.00
N ALA A 3 -12.89 -14.57 -16.35
CA ALA A 3 -13.37 -13.22 -16.09
C ALA A 3 -13.36 -13.08 -14.57
N ASP A 4 -12.38 -12.36 -14.03
CA ASP A 4 -12.36 -12.04 -12.61
C ASP A 4 -13.71 -11.49 -12.22
N ALA A 5 -14.26 -12.01 -11.12
CA ALA A 5 -15.47 -11.50 -10.49
C ALA A 5 -15.20 -10.05 -10.07
N ARG A 6 -15.43 -9.12 -10.99
CA ARG A 6 -15.08 -7.72 -10.86
C ARG A 6 -15.88 -7.17 -9.68
N THR A 7 -15.22 -6.82 -8.58
CA THR A 7 -15.80 -6.39 -7.29
C THR A 7 -17.09 -5.59 -7.48
N ASP A 8 -18.16 -6.00 -6.83
CA ASP A 8 -19.39 -5.21 -6.78
C ASP A 8 -19.13 -3.97 -5.93
N LEU A 9 -19.16 -2.79 -6.56
CA LEU A 9 -18.87 -1.54 -5.87
C LEU A 9 -19.93 -1.20 -4.82
N ALA A 10 -21.19 -1.65 -4.98
CA ALA A 10 -22.22 -1.43 -3.99
C ALA A 10 -21.93 -2.25 -2.72
N VAL A 11 -21.47 -3.49 -2.88
CA VAL A 11 -21.02 -4.34 -1.76
C VAL A 11 -19.81 -3.72 -1.08
N LEU A 12 -18.82 -3.28 -1.86
CA LEU A 12 -17.62 -2.61 -1.31
C LEU A 12 -18.00 -1.33 -0.54
N TRP A 13 -18.87 -0.50 -1.11
CA TRP A 13 -19.37 0.72 -0.47
C TRP A 13 -20.04 0.41 0.88
N HIS A 14 -20.94 -0.57 0.92
CA HIS A 14 -21.62 -0.96 2.15
C HIS A 14 -20.63 -1.48 3.20
N ARG A 15 -19.68 -2.34 2.79
CA ARG A 15 -18.63 -2.88 3.66
C ARG A 15 -17.78 -1.77 4.28
N VAL A 16 -17.40 -0.76 3.49
CA VAL A 16 -16.66 0.41 3.99
C VAL A 16 -17.51 1.23 4.97
N GLY A 17 -18.81 1.36 4.73
CA GLY A 17 -19.74 2.01 5.66
C GLY A 17 -19.81 1.31 7.01
N GLU A 18 -20.07 0.00 7.03
CA GLU A 18 -20.12 -0.80 8.27
C GLU A 18 -18.79 -0.80 9.01
N LEU A 19 -17.66 -0.85 8.29
CA LEU A 19 -16.34 -0.74 8.90
C LEU A 19 -16.14 0.64 9.53
N SER A 20 -16.60 1.70 8.87
CA SER A 20 -16.52 3.06 9.41
C SER A 20 -17.30 3.19 10.71
N GLU A 21 -18.54 2.68 10.77
CA GLU A 21 -19.37 2.69 11.98
C GLU A 21 -18.73 1.90 13.12
N ARG A 22 -18.23 0.69 12.83
CA ARG A 22 -17.53 -0.15 13.83
C ARG A 22 -16.28 0.53 14.38
N CYS A 23 -15.57 1.30 13.55
CA CYS A 23 -14.41 2.10 13.95
C CYS A 23 -14.78 3.47 14.53
N GLY A 24 -16.06 3.74 14.84
CA GLY A 24 -16.51 4.98 15.46
C GLY A 24 -16.41 6.23 14.58
N ARG A 25 -16.39 6.07 13.25
CA ARG A 25 -16.40 7.17 12.28
C ARG A 25 -17.79 7.38 11.71
N ASP A 26 -18.05 8.61 11.28
CA ASP A 26 -19.21 8.92 10.46
C ASP A 26 -19.01 8.36 9.05
N PRO A 27 -19.81 7.37 8.60
CA PRO A 27 -19.77 6.89 7.24
C PRO A 27 -20.03 8.00 6.22
N GLY A 28 -20.78 9.04 6.61
CA GLY A 28 -21.04 10.21 5.79
C GLY A 28 -19.77 10.96 5.39
N GLU A 29 -18.76 11.00 6.27
CA GLU A 29 -17.45 11.62 5.98
C GLU A 29 -16.55 10.70 5.16
N VAL A 30 -16.51 9.40 5.49
CA VAL A 30 -15.65 8.41 4.81
C VAL A 30 -16.12 8.17 3.38
N LEU A 31 -17.44 8.06 3.19
CA LEU A 31 -18.10 7.81 1.91
C LEU A 31 -18.61 9.09 1.26
N ALA A 32 -18.14 10.26 1.73
CA ALA A 32 -18.46 11.55 1.12
C ALA A 32 -18.15 11.53 -0.37
N VAL A 33 -19.14 11.90 -1.18
CA VAL A 33 -19.03 11.90 -2.65
C VAL A 33 -17.89 12.83 -3.11
N GLU A 34 -17.69 13.92 -2.40
CA GLU A 34 -16.64 14.91 -2.63
C GLU A 34 -15.25 14.31 -2.36
N ARG A 35 -15.11 13.52 -1.28
CA ARG A 35 -13.86 12.81 -0.94
C ARG A 35 -13.54 11.76 -2.00
N LEU A 36 -14.51 10.93 -2.36
CA LEU A 36 -14.32 9.91 -3.39
C LEU A 36 -14.04 10.52 -4.76
N SER A 37 -14.67 11.65 -5.09
CA SER A 37 -14.35 12.44 -6.28
C SER A 37 -12.91 12.98 -6.25
N HIS A 38 -12.46 13.48 -5.10
CA HIS A 38 -11.10 13.99 -4.93
C HIS A 38 -10.03 12.89 -5.13
N LEU A 39 -10.29 11.70 -4.60
CA LEU A 39 -9.39 10.55 -4.64
C LEU A 39 -9.40 9.80 -5.99
N SER A 40 -10.55 9.71 -6.66
CA SER A 40 -10.70 8.98 -7.93
C SER A 40 -10.56 9.85 -9.18
N GLY A 41 -10.73 11.18 -9.05
CA GLY A 41 -10.88 12.11 -10.16
C GLY A 41 -12.19 11.96 -10.93
N VAL A 42 -13.14 11.13 -10.47
CA VAL A 42 -14.48 11.00 -11.06
C VAL A 42 -15.35 12.17 -10.58
N GLU A 43 -16.15 12.74 -11.46
CA GLU A 43 -17.05 13.84 -11.12
C GLU A 43 -18.04 13.45 -10.00
N PRO A 44 -18.31 14.34 -9.01
CA PRO A 44 -19.17 14.04 -7.86
C PRO A 44 -20.52 13.41 -8.26
N GLU A 45 -21.21 14.00 -9.23
CA GLU A 45 -22.51 13.54 -9.74
C GLU A 45 -22.47 12.16 -10.43
N ARG A 46 -21.28 11.65 -10.73
CA ARG A 46 -21.07 10.34 -11.36
C ARG A 46 -20.67 9.28 -10.36
N VAL A 47 -20.05 9.62 -9.23
CA VAL A 47 -19.55 8.65 -8.24
C VAL A 47 -20.65 7.68 -7.82
N ARG A 48 -21.83 8.19 -7.38
CA ARG A 48 -22.96 7.34 -6.97
C ARG A 48 -23.43 6.40 -8.08
N ARG A 49 -23.62 6.94 -9.29
CA ARG A 49 -24.04 6.14 -10.46
C ARG A 49 -23.01 5.07 -10.84
N VAL A 50 -21.72 5.33 -10.65
CA VAL A 50 -20.65 4.33 -10.88
C VAL A 50 -20.74 3.22 -9.83
N VAL A 51 -20.96 3.56 -8.57
CA VAL A 51 -21.12 2.60 -7.46
C VAL A 51 -22.34 1.71 -7.68
N GLU A 52 -23.46 2.30 -8.09
CA GLU A 52 -24.71 1.58 -8.43
C GLU A 52 -24.62 0.75 -9.72
N GLY A 53 -23.53 0.87 -10.48
CA GLY A 53 -23.38 0.22 -11.79
C GLY A 53 -24.29 0.79 -12.89
N THR A 54 -24.90 1.95 -12.68
CA THR A 54 -25.83 2.61 -13.62
C THR A 54 -25.13 3.62 -14.55
N ALA A 55 -23.89 4.00 -14.26
CA ALA A 55 -23.13 4.94 -15.08
C ALA A 55 -22.58 4.28 -16.35
N ALA A 56 -22.95 4.82 -17.52
CA ALA A 56 -22.27 4.50 -18.77
C ALA A 56 -20.82 5.02 -18.77
N GLU A 57 -19.88 4.24 -19.29
CA GLU A 57 -18.47 4.62 -19.31
C GLU A 57 -18.21 5.80 -20.27
N VAL A 58 -17.39 6.74 -19.82
CA VAL A 58 -17.03 7.93 -20.61
C VAL A 58 -15.85 7.58 -21.53
N PRO A 59 -15.81 8.10 -22.78
CA PRO A 59 -14.66 7.94 -23.66
C PRO A 59 -13.35 8.33 -22.97
N LEU A 60 -12.27 7.61 -23.28
CA LEU A 60 -10.98 7.74 -22.61
C LEU A 60 -10.45 9.18 -22.64
N GLU A 61 -10.54 9.86 -23.79
CA GLU A 61 -10.08 11.23 -24.00
C GLU A 61 -10.77 12.19 -23.03
N ARG A 62 -12.10 12.05 -22.89
CA ARG A 62 -12.90 12.89 -22.01
C ARG A 62 -12.62 12.58 -20.54
N ARG A 63 -12.42 11.32 -20.16
CA ARG A 63 -12.03 10.95 -18.79
C ARG A 63 -10.68 11.52 -18.40
N VAL A 64 -9.68 11.32 -19.26
CA VAL A 64 -8.32 11.80 -19.04
C VAL A 64 -8.30 13.32 -18.90
N HIS A 65 -9.01 14.03 -19.78
CA HIS A 65 -9.17 15.48 -19.71
C HIS A 65 -9.86 15.94 -18.42
N GLN A 66 -11.02 15.35 -18.06
CA GLN A 66 -11.77 15.68 -16.85
C GLN A 66 -10.93 15.46 -15.59
N ARG A 67 -10.24 14.32 -15.50
CA ARG A 67 -9.35 14.01 -14.37
C ARG A 67 -8.19 14.97 -14.27
N PHE A 68 -7.58 15.35 -15.39
CA PHE A 68 -6.50 16.34 -15.39
C PHE A 68 -6.98 17.72 -14.89
N LEU A 69 -8.15 18.18 -15.33
CA LEU A 69 -8.74 19.42 -14.83
C LEU A 69 -9.09 19.32 -13.33
N ARG A 70 -9.64 18.19 -12.90
CA ARG A 70 -9.96 17.92 -11.48
C ARG A 70 -8.71 17.94 -10.61
N LEU A 71 -7.59 17.35 -11.06
CA LEU A 71 -6.30 17.41 -10.37
C LEU A 71 -5.87 18.86 -10.17
N ARG A 72 -5.81 19.65 -11.25
CA ARG A 72 -5.45 21.08 -11.18
C ARG A 72 -6.40 21.89 -10.29
N ALA A 73 -7.69 21.53 -10.31
CA ALA A 73 -8.71 22.25 -9.57
C ALA A 73 -8.71 21.94 -8.05
N THR A 74 -8.25 20.75 -7.65
CA THR A 74 -8.32 20.29 -6.26
C THR A 74 -6.97 20.22 -5.56
N ARG A 75 -5.87 20.12 -6.30
CA ARG A 75 -4.50 20.03 -5.78
C ARG A 75 -3.74 21.31 -6.14
N ARG A 76 -4.03 22.35 -5.38
CA ARG A 76 -3.53 23.73 -5.60
C ARG A 76 -2.09 23.88 -5.11
N ASP A 77 -1.43 24.96 -5.53
CA ASP A 77 -0.13 25.36 -5.00
C ASP A 77 -0.23 25.82 -3.54
N LYS A 78 0.91 26.12 -2.90
CA LYS A 78 0.97 26.62 -1.51
C LYS A 78 0.22 27.93 -1.27
N HIS A 79 -0.22 28.61 -2.33
CA HIS A 79 -1.00 29.85 -2.30
C HIS A 79 -2.46 29.64 -2.74
N GLY A 80 -2.91 28.39 -2.93
CA GLY A 80 -4.27 28.08 -3.35
C GLY A 80 -4.55 28.27 -4.85
N ARG A 81 -3.54 28.50 -5.68
CA ARG A 81 -3.69 28.71 -7.13
C ARG A 81 -3.54 27.41 -7.91
N GLU A 82 -4.04 27.37 -9.14
CA GLU A 82 -3.75 26.23 -10.04
C GLU A 82 -2.28 26.23 -10.44
N TRP A 83 -1.74 25.02 -10.58
CA TRP A 83 -0.44 24.84 -11.18
C TRP A 83 -0.45 25.23 -12.66
N PRO A 84 0.45 26.11 -13.11
CA PRO A 84 0.66 26.39 -14.53
C PRO A 84 1.10 25.13 -15.26
N LEU A 85 0.64 24.93 -16.51
CA LEU A 85 1.03 23.76 -17.32
C LEU A 85 2.55 23.63 -17.49
N ALA A 86 3.26 24.76 -17.62
CA ALA A 86 4.71 24.77 -17.68
C ALA A 86 5.34 24.19 -16.40
N ALA A 87 4.88 24.63 -15.22
CA ALA A 87 5.39 24.11 -13.96
C ALA A 87 5.12 22.60 -13.79
N ILE A 88 3.99 22.11 -14.29
CA ILE A 88 3.68 20.67 -14.28
C ILE A 88 4.65 19.92 -15.20
N ALA A 89 4.84 20.41 -16.43
CA ALA A 89 5.70 19.76 -17.42
C ALA A 89 7.19 19.79 -17.06
N ASP A 90 7.66 20.91 -16.51
CA ASP A 90 9.05 21.13 -16.10
C ASP A 90 9.48 20.10 -15.03
N ASP A 91 8.56 19.71 -14.14
CA ASP A 91 8.81 18.74 -13.06
C ASP A 91 9.23 17.35 -13.56
N PHE A 92 8.77 16.94 -14.75
CA PHE A 92 9.17 15.69 -15.39
C PHE A 92 9.94 15.90 -16.71
N GLY A 93 10.53 17.09 -16.88
CA GLY A 93 11.44 17.39 -17.99
C GLY A 93 10.78 17.46 -19.37
N ALA A 94 9.50 17.81 -19.44
CA ALA A 94 8.77 17.97 -20.69
C ALA A 94 8.58 19.45 -21.05
N PRO A 95 8.45 19.80 -22.35
CA PRO A 95 8.14 21.17 -22.75
C PRO A 95 6.78 21.63 -22.20
N GLY A 96 6.68 22.86 -21.70
CA GLY A 96 5.42 23.39 -21.13
C GLY A 96 4.20 23.30 -22.05
N ALA A 97 4.39 23.40 -23.37
CA ALA A 97 3.33 23.25 -24.37
C ALA A 97 2.80 21.80 -24.52
N SER A 98 3.53 20.80 -24.02
CA SER A 98 3.20 19.37 -24.18
C SER A 98 1.89 18.96 -23.52
N LEU A 99 1.44 19.71 -22.51
CA LEU A 99 0.17 19.50 -21.81
C LEU A 99 -0.99 20.31 -22.39
N GLY A 100 -0.75 21.14 -23.42
CA GLY A 100 -1.77 21.97 -24.07
C GLY A 100 -2.95 21.15 -24.62
N PRO A 101 -2.72 20.12 -25.45
CA PRO A 101 -3.81 19.28 -25.98
C PRO A 101 -4.61 18.56 -24.90
N LEU A 102 -3.94 18.06 -23.85
CA LEU A 102 -4.58 17.46 -22.69
C LEU A 102 -5.47 18.48 -21.96
N ASN A 103 -4.95 19.69 -21.73
CA ASN A 103 -5.68 20.77 -21.09
C ASN A 103 -6.88 21.26 -21.92
N ALA A 104 -6.78 21.23 -23.24
CA ALA A 104 -7.87 21.60 -24.14
C ALA A 104 -8.87 20.47 -24.41
N GLY A 105 -8.58 19.24 -23.96
CA GLY A 105 -9.40 18.07 -24.24
C GLY A 105 -9.34 17.61 -25.70
N THR A 106 -8.31 18.03 -26.44
CA THR A 106 -8.13 17.74 -27.87
C THR A 106 -7.15 16.62 -28.15
N GLY A 107 -6.47 16.09 -27.13
CA GLY A 107 -5.54 14.98 -27.30
C GLY A 107 -5.19 14.26 -26.00
N LEU A 108 -4.78 13.00 -26.14
CA LEU A 108 -4.26 12.20 -25.04
C LEU A 108 -2.78 12.51 -24.78
N PRO A 109 -2.34 12.46 -23.52
CA PRO A 109 -0.93 12.54 -23.21
C PRO A 109 -0.22 11.26 -23.67
N ARG A 110 1.06 11.40 -24.06
CA ARG A 110 1.95 10.24 -24.17
C ARG A 110 2.06 9.56 -22.81
N LEU A 111 2.30 8.25 -22.78
CA LEU A 111 2.38 7.48 -21.52
C LEU A 111 3.37 8.09 -20.52
N GLY A 112 4.54 8.54 -20.99
CA GLY A 112 5.51 9.22 -20.14
C GLY A 112 5.01 10.54 -19.54
N HIS A 113 4.23 11.32 -20.30
CA HIS A 113 3.62 12.55 -19.79
C HIS A 113 2.46 12.25 -18.82
N ALA A 114 1.70 11.19 -19.07
CA ALA A 114 0.67 10.74 -18.13
C ALA A 114 1.29 10.32 -16.79
N ALA A 115 2.38 9.56 -16.83
CA ALA A 115 3.15 9.19 -15.64
C ALA A 115 3.70 10.42 -14.92
N GLY A 116 4.33 11.36 -15.66
CA GLY A 116 4.85 12.60 -15.09
C GLY A 116 3.78 13.45 -14.40
N VAL A 117 2.61 13.63 -15.01
CA VAL A 117 1.48 14.32 -14.39
C VAL A 117 0.99 13.61 -13.13
N GLN A 118 0.93 12.27 -13.15
CA GLN A 118 0.50 11.49 -11.99
C GLN A 118 1.49 11.62 -10.83
N CYS A 119 2.79 11.54 -11.10
CA CYS A 119 3.85 11.79 -10.12
C CYS A 119 3.78 13.22 -9.57
N PHE A 120 3.64 14.23 -10.44
CA PHE A 120 3.54 15.64 -10.04
C PHE A 120 2.43 15.88 -9.00
N PHE A 121 1.27 15.25 -9.19
CA PHE A 121 0.12 15.36 -8.29
C PHE A 121 0.10 14.32 -7.17
N GLY A 122 1.10 13.43 -7.13
CA GLY A 122 1.16 12.30 -6.22
C GLY A 122 -0.12 11.47 -6.27
N VAL A 123 -0.53 11.05 -7.47
CA VAL A 123 -1.62 10.10 -7.65
C VAL A 123 -1.09 8.79 -8.23
N TYR A 124 -1.84 7.71 -8.02
CA TYR A 124 -1.40 6.38 -8.40
C TYR A 124 -1.14 6.24 -9.91
N ALA A 125 -0.26 5.31 -10.26
CA ALA A 125 0.04 4.98 -11.65
C ALA A 125 -1.23 4.47 -12.39
N GLY A 126 -1.60 5.18 -13.45
CA GLY A 126 -2.82 4.89 -14.22
C GLY A 126 -4.05 5.69 -13.76
N PHE A 127 -3.91 6.62 -12.81
CA PHE A 127 -4.99 7.52 -12.39
C PHE A 127 -5.66 8.23 -13.57
N LEU A 128 -4.92 8.68 -14.58
CA LEU A 128 -5.54 9.32 -15.74
C LEU A 128 -6.29 8.32 -16.64
N LEU A 129 -5.80 7.09 -16.74
CA LEU A 129 -6.22 6.12 -17.76
C LEU A 129 -7.31 5.16 -17.28
N ALA A 130 -7.37 4.86 -15.97
CA ALA A 130 -8.27 3.88 -15.37
C ALA A 130 -9.75 4.15 -15.70
N ASP A 131 -10.57 3.13 -15.96
CA ASP A 131 -12.02 3.35 -16.10
C ASP A 131 -12.65 3.91 -14.81
N SER A 132 -13.91 4.38 -14.90
CA SER A 132 -14.59 5.00 -13.76
C SER A 132 -14.73 4.04 -12.58
N LYS A 133 -15.05 2.76 -12.87
CA LYS A 133 -15.24 1.71 -11.85
C LYS A 133 -13.94 1.50 -11.06
N SER A 134 -12.84 1.27 -11.76
CA SER A 134 -11.53 0.97 -11.18
C SER A 134 -10.98 2.16 -10.38
N ALA A 135 -11.28 3.39 -10.79
CA ALA A 135 -10.87 4.58 -10.04
C ALA A 135 -11.68 4.76 -8.74
N VAL A 136 -12.99 4.49 -8.77
CA VAL A 136 -13.85 4.55 -7.57
C VAL A 136 -13.51 3.41 -6.60
N GLU A 137 -13.24 2.21 -7.10
CA GLU A 137 -12.77 1.07 -6.28
C GLU A 137 -11.53 1.43 -5.45
N ARG A 138 -10.52 2.02 -6.09
CA ARG A 138 -9.30 2.48 -5.40
C ARG A 138 -9.58 3.59 -4.38
N ALA A 139 -10.48 4.52 -4.70
CA ALA A 139 -10.85 5.59 -3.78
C ALA A 139 -11.59 5.06 -2.53
N LEU A 140 -12.43 4.03 -2.69
CA LEU A 140 -13.09 3.36 -1.58
C LEU A 140 -12.07 2.64 -0.69
N ALA A 141 -11.10 1.93 -1.28
CA ALA A 141 -10.03 1.28 -0.53
C ALA A 141 -9.19 2.29 0.28
N LEU A 142 -8.82 3.43 -0.32
CA LEU A 142 -8.12 4.51 0.38
C LEU A 142 -8.96 5.15 1.49
N SER A 143 -10.28 5.25 1.30
CA SER A 143 -11.17 5.83 2.31
C SER A 143 -11.37 4.88 3.50
N ALA A 144 -11.37 3.57 3.26
CA ALA A 144 -11.44 2.55 4.31
C ALA A 144 -10.18 2.52 5.19
N ALA A 145 -9.01 2.84 4.63
CA ALA A 145 -7.73 2.83 5.33
C ALA A 145 -7.60 3.90 6.42
N THR A 146 -8.41 4.95 6.36
CA THR A 146 -8.46 6.00 7.38
C THR A 146 -9.41 5.57 8.52
N GLY A 147 -8.91 5.11 9.68
CA GLY A 147 -9.70 4.62 10.86
C GLY A 147 -8.94 4.67 12.22
N PRO A 148 -9.52 5.01 13.40
CA PRO A 148 -8.79 5.02 14.69
C PRO A 148 -8.42 3.63 15.23
N ASP A 149 -9.23 2.59 14.92
CA ASP A 149 -8.86 1.16 15.05
C ASP A 149 -8.42 0.55 13.70
N GLY A 150 -8.33 1.39 12.67
CA GLY A 150 -7.62 1.14 11.44
C GLY A 150 -6.29 1.89 11.43
N LEU A 151 -5.69 2.06 10.26
CA LEU A 151 -4.32 2.56 10.16
C LEU A 151 -4.12 4.05 10.51
N ASP A 152 -5.14 4.75 11.03
CA ASP A 152 -5.03 6.13 11.56
C ASP A 152 -4.84 6.20 13.09
N GLY A 153 -5.01 5.09 13.82
CA GLY A 153 -4.55 4.98 15.21
C GLY A 153 -3.04 5.19 15.31
N PRO A 154 -2.48 5.56 16.49
CA PRO A 154 -1.03 5.70 16.65
C PRO A 154 -0.30 4.44 16.17
N ASP A 155 -0.76 3.27 16.59
CA ASP A 155 -0.18 1.97 16.21
C ASP A 155 -0.35 1.66 14.71
N GLY A 156 -1.48 2.07 14.13
CA GLY A 156 -1.78 1.91 12.71
C GLY A 156 -0.89 2.77 11.80
N LEU A 157 -0.71 4.04 12.17
CA LEU A 157 0.18 4.96 11.45
C LEU A 157 1.64 4.59 11.63
N GLU A 158 2.01 4.07 12.81
CA GLU A 158 3.34 3.53 13.06
C GLU A 158 3.59 2.28 12.22
N HIS A 159 2.61 1.37 12.11
CA HIS A 159 2.72 0.20 11.23
C HIS A 159 2.84 0.59 9.76
N LEU A 160 2.02 1.53 9.26
CA LEU A 160 2.17 2.07 7.92
C LEU A 160 3.52 2.78 7.74
N SER A 161 3.96 3.55 8.73
CA SER A 161 5.27 4.22 8.70
C SER A 161 6.38 3.20 8.54
N TYR A 162 6.34 2.11 9.32
CA TYR A 162 7.29 1.00 9.25
C TYR A 162 7.31 0.31 7.88
N ARG A 163 6.14 0.13 7.24
CA ARG A 163 6.03 -0.52 5.91
C ARG A 163 6.38 0.37 4.74
N THR A 164 6.23 1.68 4.87
CA THR A 164 6.36 2.64 3.75
C THR A 164 7.58 3.55 3.83
N GLY A 165 8.16 3.70 5.03
CA GLY A 165 9.19 4.69 5.31
C GLY A 165 8.66 6.14 5.37
N MET A 166 7.35 6.34 5.25
CA MET A 166 6.71 7.65 5.32
C MET A 166 6.50 8.08 6.77
N THR A 167 6.48 9.37 7.05
CA THR A 167 6.09 9.87 8.38
C THR A 167 4.58 9.73 8.60
N PRO A 168 4.09 9.61 9.85
CA PRO A 168 2.65 9.60 10.13
C PRO A 168 1.90 10.79 9.53
N LYS A 169 2.53 11.98 9.51
CA LYS A 169 1.98 13.18 8.87
C LYS A 169 1.88 13.03 7.36
N ALA A 170 2.92 12.49 6.71
CA ALA A 170 2.90 12.22 5.26
C ALA A 170 1.82 11.20 4.90
N ILE A 171 1.67 10.13 5.70
CA ILE A 171 0.62 9.11 5.50
C ILE A 171 -0.76 9.74 5.53
N ARG A 172 -1.09 10.53 6.56
CA ARG A 172 -2.39 11.23 6.65
C ARG A 172 -2.64 12.12 5.44
N LEU A 173 -1.65 12.92 5.05
CA LEU A 173 -1.73 13.80 3.88
C LEU A 173 -1.98 13.00 2.58
N THR A 174 -1.30 11.87 2.41
CA THR A 174 -1.45 10.98 1.26
C THR A 174 -2.81 10.29 1.22
N LEU A 175 -3.31 9.81 2.37
CA LEU A 175 -4.67 9.25 2.50
C LEU A 175 -5.75 10.29 2.18
N ASP A 176 -5.49 11.56 2.47
CA ASP A 176 -6.32 12.69 2.07
C ASP A 176 -6.18 13.09 0.60
N GLY A 177 -5.36 12.40 -0.19
CA GLY A 177 -5.11 12.71 -1.61
C GLY A 177 -4.22 13.93 -1.83
N ARG A 178 -3.53 14.42 -0.79
CA ARG A 178 -2.64 15.59 -0.78
C ARG A 178 -1.23 15.20 -0.36
N PRO A 179 -0.58 14.21 -1.00
CA PRO A 179 0.73 13.74 -0.57
C PRO A 179 1.75 14.87 -0.53
N PRO A 180 2.71 14.82 0.41
CA PRO A 180 3.79 15.80 0.44
C PRO A 180 4.62 15.71 -0.83
N ARG A 181 4.96 16.87 -1.41
CA ARG A 181 5.76 16.98 -2.62
C ARG A 181 7.23 17.16 -2.28
N LEU A 182 7.86 16.10 -1.80
CA LEU A 182 9.29 16.10 -1.50
C LEU A 182 10.11 15.88 -2.78
N PRO A 183 11.25 16.57 -2.97
CA PRO A 183 12.20 16.17 -4.00
C PRO A 183 12.59 14.71 -3.83
N LEU A 184 12.66 13.95 -4.93
CA LEU A 184 12.96 12.49 -4.89
C LEU A 184 14.19 12.16 -4.03
N LYS A 185 15.24 12.98 -4.12
CA LYS A 185 16.46 12.84 -3.33
C LYS A 185 16.20 12.90 -1.82
N GLU A 186 15.35 13.82 -1.39
CA GLU A 186 14.96 13.97 0.00
C GLU A 186 14.09 12.79 0.45
N GLN A 187 13.10 12.38 -0.36
CA GLN A 187 12.28 11.19 -0.07
C GLN A 187 13.15 9.93 0.10
N VAL A 188 14.05 9.67 -0.83
CA VAL A 188 14.93 8.49 -0.80
C VAL A 188 15.86 8.53 0.42
N HIS A 189 16.39 9.70 0.76
CA HIS A 189 17.19 9.88 1.98
C HIS A 189 16.35 9.60 3.25
N GLN A 190 15.15 10.18 3.36
CA GLN A 190 14.26 9.98 4.50
C GLN A 190 13.88 8.50 4.68
N ARG A 191 13.55 7.80 3.59
CA ARG A 191 13.22 6.37 3.61
C ARG A 191 14.42 5.50 3.94
N PHE A 192 15.62 5.84 3.46
CA PHE A 192 16.84 5.14 3.84
C PHE A 192 17.16 5.30 5.33
N GLU A 193 17.08 6.52 5.86
CA GLU A 193 17.28 6.76 7.30
C GLU A 193 16.16 6.13 8.14
N HIS A 194 14.94 6.03 7.61
CA HIS A 194 13.87 5.28 8.24
C HIS A 194 14.26 3.81 8.41
N LEU A 195 14.71 3.13 7.34
CA LEU A 195 15.16 1.74 7.43
C LEU A 195 16.28 1.57 8.47
N ARG A 196 17.26 2.47 8.48
CA ARG A 196 18.37 2.43 9.45
C ARG A 196 17.92 2.56 10.90
N ARG A 197 16.82 3.28 11.15
CA ARG A 197 16.28 3.52 12.49
C ARG A 197 15.35 2.41 12.97
N THR A 198 14.59 1.80 12.05
CA THR A 198 13.54 0.82 12.41
C THR A 198 13.98 -0.63 12.22
N ARG A 199 15.04 -0.89 11.45
CA ARG A 199 15.63 -2.21 11.24
C ARG A 199 17.02 -2.26 11.85
N LEU A 200 17.03 -2.32 13.18
CA LEU A 200 18.24 -2.36 13.99
C LEU A 200 18.83 -3.77 14.01
N ARG A 201 20.12 -3.85 14.32
CA ARG A 201 20.80 -5.10 14.64
C ARG A 201 20.30 -5.66 15.98
N GLU A 202 20.68 -6.89 16.28
CA GLU A 202 20.39 -7.53 17.58
C GLU A 202 20.94 -6.73 18.77
N ASP A 203 22.03 -5.97 18.58
CA ASP A 203 22.61 -5.09 19.60
C ASP A 203 21.88 -3.74 19.74
N GLY A 204 20.76 -3.55 19.05
CA GLY A 204 19.97 -2.32 19.05
C GLY A 204 20.63 -1.16 18.29
N GLN A 205 21.77 -1.37 17.63
CA GLN A 205 22.44 -0.32 16.86
C GLN A 205 22.04 -0.36 15.37
N PRO A 206 22.04 0.79 14.67
CA PRO A 206 21.88 0.81 13.22
C PRO A 206 22.98 0.04 12.51
N HIS A 207 22.64 -0.60 11.38
CA HIS A 207 23.66 -1.18 10.51
C HIS A 207 24.62 -0.11 9.98
N SER A 208 25.92 -0.41 9.97
CA SER A 208 26.92 0.48 9.41
C SER A 208 26.80 0.53 7.88
N LEU A 209 27.14 1.68 7.29
CA LEU A 209 27.08 1.83 5.83
C LEU A 209 27.99 0.84 5.12
N ALA A 210 29.14 0.50 5.70
CA ALA A 210 30.04 -0.52 5.16
C ALA A 210 29.42 -1.93 5.17
N ALA A 211 28.69 -2.29 6.22
CA ALA A 211 28.00 -3.58 6.30
C ALA A 211 26.89 -3.69 5.24
N ILE A 212 26.13 -2.59 5.05
CA ILE A 212 25.09 -2.51 4.02
C ILE A 212 25.74 -2.66 2.63
N ALA A 213 26.78 -1.87 2.31
CA ALA A 213 27.46 -1.90 1.00
C ALA A 213 28.02 -3.29 0.66
N LYS A 214 28.61 -3.95 1.66
CA LYS A 214 29.21 -5.28 1.51
C LYS A 214 28.19 -6.34 1.10
N SER A 215 26.92 -6.19 1.46
CA SER A 215 25.87 -7.16 1.12
C SER A 215 25.53 -7.22 -0.39
N PHE A 216 25.96 -6.23 -1.17
CA PHE A 216 25.75 -6.17 -2.61
C PHE A 216 27.00 -5.72 -3.38
N ASP A 217 28.19 -6.00 -2.82
CA ASP A 217 29.51 -5.77 -3.44
C ASP A 217 29.73 -4.33 -3.96
N ALA A 218 29.27 -3.34 -3.20
CA ALA A 218 29.41 -1.92 -3.56
C ALA A 218 30.41 -1.17 -2.67
N SER A 219 30.96 -0.08 -3.21
CA SER A 219 31.75 0.86 -2.40
C SER A 219 30.85 1.66 -1.45
N GLY A 220 31.30 1.83 -0.21
CA GLY A 220 30.54 2.53 0.85
C GLY A 220 30.31 4.02 0.56
N GLN A 221 31.05 4.63 -0.37
CA GLN A 221 30.95 6.06 -0.68
C GLN A 221 29.58 6.47 -1.23
N SER A 222 28.94 5.59 -2.00
CA SER A 222 27.58 5.82 -2.52
C SER A 222 26.55 5.91 -1.38
N LEU A 223 26.68 5.03 -0.38
CA LEU A 223 25.83 5.02 0.81
C LEU A 223 26.11 6.19 1.73
N THR A 224 27.36 6.64 1.87
CA THR A 224 27.70 7.85 2.63
C THR A 224 26.98 9.07 2.05
N ARG A 225 27.05 9.26 0.73
CA ARG A 225 26.34 10.37 0.07
C ARG A 225 24.82 10.25 0.21
N LEU A 226 24.26 9.04 0.14
CA LEU A 226 22.83 8.82 0.38
C LEU A 226 22.45 9.16 1.83
N ALA A 227 23.24 8.72 2.81
CA ALA A 227 23.05 9.03 4.24
C ALA A 227 23.18 10.52 4.54
N GLN A 228 23.93 11.28 3.75
CA GLN A 228 24.05 12.74 3.86
C GLN A 228 22.98 13.51 3.07
N GLY A 229 22.09 12.81 2.35
CA GLY A 229 21.11 13.46 1.47
C GLY A 229 21.76 14.12 0.25
N GLU A 230 22.97 13.72 -0.12
CA GLU A 230 23.80 14.33 -1.16
C GLU A 230 23.72 13.59 -2.52
N GLY A 231 23.18 12.37 -2.56
CA GLY A 231 23.04 11.60 -3.80
C GLY A 231 21.85 10.64 -3.78
N LEU A 232 21.52 10.14 -4.98
CA LEU A 232 20.59 9.03 -5.17
C LEU A 232 21.38 7.72 -5.34
N PRO A 233 20.87 6.59 -4.84
CA PRO A 233 21.44 5.30 -5.17
C PRO A 233 21.17 4.99 -6.64
N ASN A 234 22.13 4.34 -7.32
CA ASN A 234 21.83 3.71 -8.61
C ASN A 234 20.89 2.50 -8.39
N LEU A 235 20.31 1.96 -9.47
CA LEU A 235 19.33 0.86 -9.37
C LEU A 235 19.87 -0.39 -8.66
N ALA A 236 21.15 -0.72 -8.88
CA ALA A 236 21.79 -1.86 -8.21
C ALA A 236 21.92 -1.62 -6.70
N ALA A 237 22.36 -0.42 -6.29
CA ALA A 237 22.45 -0.04 -4.88
C ALA A 237 21.07 0.04 -4.22
N ALA A 238 20.05 0.58 -4.90
CA ALA A 238 18.68 0.61 -4.38
C ALA A 238 18.13 -0.80 -4.15
N SER A 239 18.32 -1.71 -5.12
CA SER A 239 17.94 -3.12 -5.00
C SER A 239 18.70 -3.82 -3.86
N GLY A 240 20.00 -3.56 -3.75
CA GLY A 240 20.86 -4.10 -2.70
C GLY A 240 20.42 -3.67 -1.29
N ILE A 241 20.15 -2.37 -1.10
CA ILE A 241 19.62 -1.82 0.17
C ILE A 241 18.29 -2.48 0.53
N GLN A 242 17.36 -2.55 -0.43
CA GLN A 242 16.03 -3.13 -0.19
C GLN A 242 16.12 -4.61 0.20
N ARG A 243 16.97 -5.39 -0.48
CA ARG A 243 17.22 -6.79 -0.15
C ARG A 243 17.85 -6.94 1.23
N PHE A 244 18.86 -6.12 1.55
CA PHE A 244 19.53 -6.14 2.85
C PHE A 244 18.55 -5.96 4.01
N TYR A 245 17.60 -5.04 3.86
CA TYR A 245 16.58 -4.76 4.88
C TYR A 245 15.33 -5.63 4.79
N GLY A 246 15.25 -6.52 3.80
CA GLY A 246 14.07 -7.36 3.58
C GLY A 246 12.80 -6.56 3.30
N VAL A 247 12.91 -5.49 2.51
CA VAL A 247 11.76 -4.68 2.06
C VAL A 247 11.50 -4.88 0.58
N GLU A 248 10.26 -4.61 0.17
CA GLU A 248 9.79 -4.80 -1.19
C GLU A 248 10.55 -3.97 -2.23
N GLY A 249 10.57 -4.49 -3.45
CA GLY A 249 11.14 -3.79 -4.60
C GLY A 249 10.44 -2.46 -4.82
N GLY A 250 11.18 -1.36 -4.77
CA GLY A 250 10.65 -0.01 -5.00
C GLY A 250 10.43 0.79 -3.72
N PHE A 251 10.62 0.22 -2.53
CA PHE A 251 10.47 0.93 -1.25
C PHE A 251 11.15 2.31 -1.23
N LEU A 252 12.36 2.46 -1.78
CA LEU A 252 13.06 3.75 -1.78
C LEU A 252 12.47 4.75 -2.78
N LEU A 253 12.02 4.28 -3.94
CA LEU A 253 11.71 5.10 -5.11
C LEU A 253 10.22 5.28 -5.38
N ALA A 254 9.36 4.45 -4.80
CA ALA A 254 7.92 4.48 -5.03
C ALA A 254 7.33 5.82 -4.59
N GLU A 255 6.34 6.32 -5.33
CA GLU A 255 5.58 7.49 -4.89
C GLU A 255 4.83 7.17 -3.58
N ASP A 256 4.58 8.18 -2.75
CA ASP A 256 3.92 7.98 -1.45
C ASP A 256 2.56 7.26 -1.58
N THR A 257 1.77 7.56 -2.62
CA THR A 257 0.51 6.84 -2.87
C THR A 257 0.70 5.38 -3.27
N GLU A 258 1.79 5.06 -3.96
CA GLU A 258 2.09 3.69 -4.40
C GLU A 258 2.64 2.85 -3.24
N ALA A 259 3.55 3.44 -2.45
CA ALA A 259 4.06 2.82 -1.23
C ALA A 259 2.89 2.50 -0.28
N LEU A 260 1.98 3.46 -0.11
CA LEU A 260 0.81 3.28 0.75
C LEU A 260 -0.17 2.25 0.21
N ALA A 261 -0.53 2.30 -1.07
CA ALA A 261 -1.40 1.29 -1.67
C ALA A 261 -0.83 -0.12 -1.53
N THR A 262 0.48 -0.28 -1.76
CA THR A 262 1.16 -1.59 -1.61
C THR A 262 1.13 -2.07 -0.16
N ALA A 263 1.40 -1.18 0.81
CA ALA A 263 1.31 -1.51 2.21
C ALA A 263 -0.11 -1.93 2.61
N LEU A 264 -1.13 -1.21 2.16
CA LEU A 264 -2.54 -1.51 2.42
C LEU A 264 -2.96 -2.87 1.85
N THR A 265 -2.60 -3.18 0.60
CA THR A 265 -2.86 -4.49 0.00
C THR A 265 -2.17 -5.61 0.79
N GLY A 266 -0.95 -5.38 1.27
CA GLY A 266 -0.23 -6.36 2.10
C GLY A 266 -0.94 -6.62 3.43
N ILE A 267 -1.43 -5.57 4.09
CA ILE A 267 -2.19 -5.66 5.34
C ILE A 267 -3.51 -6.39 5.10
N GLU A 268 -4.24 -6.06 4.03
CA GLU A 268 -5.48 -6.74 3.65
C GLU A 268 -5.23 -8.25 3.46
N HIS A 269 -4.15 -8.62 2.75
CA HIS A 269 -3.82 -10.03 2.53
C HIS A 269 -3.45 -10.77 3.82
N GLU A 270 -2.75 -10.12 4.74
CA GLU A 270 -2.41 -10.66 6.07
C GLU A 270 -3.68 -10.91 6.90
N LEU A 271 -4.61 -9.94 6.93
CA LEU A 271 -5.89 -10.05 7.63
C LEU A 271 -6.76 -11.15 7.05
N GLU A 272 -6.93 -11.22 5.72
CA GLU A 272 -7.67 -12.31 5.07
C GLU A 272 -7.04 -13.67 5.33
N SER A 273 -5.71 -13.73 5.47
CA SER A 273 -5.01 -14.98 5.77
C SER A 273 -5.23 -15.41 7.22
N ALA A 274 -5.29 -14.46 8.15
CA ALA A 274 -5.63 -14.71 9.55
C ALA A 274 -7.10 -15.15 9.70
N GLU A 275 -8.05 -14.46 9.07
CA GLU A 275 -9.48 -14.84 9.08
C GLU A 275 -9.68 -16.26 8.53
N ARG A 276 -9.08 -16.58 7.37
CA ARG A 276 -9.15 -17.95 6.81
C ARG A 276 -8.51 -19.00 7.72
N ALA A 277 -7.51 -18.62 8.52
CA ALA A 277 -6.88 -19.52 9.48
C ALA A 277 -7.77 -19.74 10.72
N GLU A 278 -8.53 -18.73 11.15
CA GLU A 278 -9.54 -18.85 12.20
C GLU A 278 -10.77 -19.65 11.74
N GLU A 279 -11.24 -19.42 10.51
CA GLU A 279 -12.37 -20.15 9.92
C GLU A 279 -12.05 -21.63 9.69
N ASN A 280 -10.79 -21.97 9.42
CA ASN A 280 -10.37 -23.35 9.22
C ASN A 280 -8.95 -23.62 9.76
N PRO A 281 -8.83 -23.79 11.09
CA PRO A 281 -7.54 -24.03 11.74
C PRO A 281 -6.86 -25.30 11.24
N MET A 282 -7.65 -26.31 10.84
CA MET A 282 -7.16 -27.54 10.23
C MET A 282 -6.46 -27.28 8.89
N LEU A 283 -7.03 -26.44 8.03
CA LEU A 283 -6.41 -26.04 6.75
C LEU A 283 -5.16 -25.17 6.95
N ALA A 284 -5.15 -24.30 7.96
CA ALA A 284 -3.97 -23.50 8.31
C ALA A 284 -2.81 -24.39 8.75
N VAL A 285 -3.08 -25.35 9.63
CA VAL A 285 -2.14 -26.39 10.09
C VAL A 285 -1.66 -27.23 8.90
N MET A 286 -2.55 -27.65 7.99
CA MET A 286 -2.16 -28.39 6.79
C MET A 286 -1.36 -27.58 5.76
N ARG A 287 -1.32 -26.25 5.82
CA ARG A 287 -0.50 -25.41 4.94
C ARG A 287 0.92 -25.20 5.47
N ALA A 288 1.13 -25.38 6.78
CA ALA A 288 2.45 -25.41 7.36
C ALA A 288 3.26 -26.57 6.76
N HIS A 289 4.42 -26.24 6.18
CA HIS A 289 5.28 -27.21 5.51
C HIS A 289 5.67 -28.39 6.43
N ASP A 290 5.88 -28.10 7.71
CA ASP A 290 6.32 -29.09 8.71
C ASP A 290 5.21 -30.08 9.08
N VAL A 291 3.95 -29.64 9.11
CA VAL A 291 2.82 -30.52 9.42
C VAL A 291 2.50 -31.46 8.26
N ARG A 292 2.63 -31.00 7.00
CA ARG A 292 2.50 -31.89 5.83
C ARG A 292 3.52 -33.04 5.86
N SER A 293 4.74 -32.75 6.29
CA SER A 293 5.81 -33.74 6.49
C SER A 293 5.46 -34.74 7.60
N ILE A 294 4.84 -34.29 8.69
CA ILE A 294 4.36 -35.15 9.78
C ILE A 294 3.21 -36.04 9.30
N VAL A 295 2.17 -35.48 8.68
CA VAL A 295 0.99 -36.22 8.18
C VAL A 295 1.38 -37.29 7.15
N THR A 296 2.29 -36.96 6.24
CA THR A 296 2.79 -37.89 5.21
C THR A 296 3.53 -39.08 5.82
N ARG A 297 4.28 -38.86 6.91
CA ARG A 297 4.97 -39.94 7.65
C ARG A 297 3.99 -40.72 8.53
N ALA A 298 3.06 -40.05 9.19
CA ALA A 298 2.02 -40.65 10.02
C ALA A 298 1.12 -41.60 9.22
N GLY A 299 0.86 -41.31 7.93
CA GLY A 299 0.11 -42.17 7.02
C GLY A 299 0.72 -43.56 6.77
N ARG A 300 1.98 -43.80 7.20
CA ARG A 300 2.66 -45.11 7.11
C ARG A 300 2.57 -45.93 8.41
N LEU A 301 2.04 -45.36 9.48
CA LEU A 301 1.94 -46.02 10.78
C LEU A 301 0.72 -46.94 10.86
N SER A 302 0.79 -47.94 11.74
CA SER A 302 -0.36 -48.78 12.09
C SER A 302 -1.33 -48.06 13.03
N PRO A 303 -2.57 -48.54 13.23
CA PRO A 303 -3.52 -47.95 14.18
C PRO A 303 -3.04 -47.88 15.65
N ARG A 304 -2.07 -48.72 16.04
CA ARG A 304 -1.36 -48.58 17.33
C ARG A 304 -0.30 -47.47 17.29
N GLY A 305 0.40 -47.33 16.16
CA GLY A 305 1.34 -46.24 15.93
C GLY A 305 0.67 -44.86 15.91
N TRP A 306 -0.58 -44.77 15.41
CA TRP A 306 -1.36 -43.53 15.47
C TRP A 306 -1.71 -43.11 16.90
N ARG A 307 -2.09 -44.07 17.75
CA ARG A 307 -2.35 -43.80 19.17
C ARG A 307 -1.09 -43.32 19.89
N SER A 308 0.03 -44.02 19.69
CA SER A 308 1.33 -43.61 20.25
C SER A 308 1.79 -42.22 19.78
N LEU A 309 1.54 -41.87 18.51
CA LEU A 309 1.83 -40.52 17.99
C LEU A 309 0.92 -39.45 18.61
N ALA A 310 -0.36 -39.76 18.84
CA ALA A 310 -1.29 -38.86 19.51
C ALA A 310 -0.86 -38.62 20.97
N ASP A 311 -0.58 -39.69 21.72
CA ASP A 311 -0.12 -39.60 23.12
C ASP A 311 1.18 -38.77 23.22
N HIS A 312 2.09 -38.91 22.26
CA HIS A 312 3.33 -38.13 22.23
C HIS A 312 3.11 -36.66 21.89
N LEU A 313 2.12 -36.34 21.06
CA LEU A 313 1.74 -34.95 20.77
C LEU A 313 1.11 -34.30 22.01
N ASP A 314 0.28 -35.04 22.75
CA ASP A 314 -0.32 -34.57 23.99
C ASP A 314 0.76 -34.28 25.06
N ASP A 315 1.76 -35.16 25.19
CA ASP A 315 2.93 -34.94 26.04
C ASP A 315 3.72 -33.67 25.67
N LEU A 316 3.89 -33.41 24.37
CA LEU A 316 4.58 -32.21 23.87
C LEU A 316 3.77 -30.94 24.17
N LEU A 317 2.47 -30.97 23.90
CA LEU A 317 1.57 -29.85 24.18
C LEU A 317 1.47 -29.54 25.67
N ALA A 318 1.50 -30.57 26.54
CA ALA A 318 1.56 -30.40 27.98
C ALA A 318 2.87 -29.74 28.44
N ARG A 319 4.01 -30.07 27.82
CA ARG A 319 5.31 -29.44 28.11
C ARG A 319 5.38 -27.98 27.67
N GLU A 320 4.68 -27.63 26.59
CA GLU A 320 4.58 -26.26 26.09
C GLU A 320 3.53 -25.41 26.82
N GLY A 321 2.84 -25.97 27.83
CA GLY A 321 1.80 -25.27 28.59
C GLY A 321 0.52 -25.00 27.80
N ARG A 322 0.31 -25.73 26.69
CA ARG A 322 -0.83 -25.58 25.77
C ARG A 322 -2.00 -26.51 26.12
N LEU A 323 -1.80 -27.47 27.02
CA LEU A 323 -2.86 -28.28 27.63
C LEU A 323 -2.95 -27.95 29.13
N GLY A 324 -4.14 -27.52 29.57
CA GLY A 324 -4.44 -27.37 30.99
C GLY A 324 -4.38 -28.73 31.69
N ARG A 325 -3.76 -28.79 32.87
CA ARG A 325 -3.81 -29.98 33.72
C ARG A 325 -5.24 -30.23 34.16
N GLU A 326 -5.90 -31.22 33.57
CA GLU A 326 -7.09 -31.81 34.18
C GLU A 326 -6.65 -32.56 35.44
N GLY A 327 -6.99 -32.02 36.62
CA GLY A 327 -6.75 -32.74 37.88
C GLY A 327 -6.51 -31.92 39.14
N GLU A 328 -7.10 -30.73 39.30
CA GLU A 328 -7.26 -30.12 40.63
C GLU A 328 -8.72 -29.73 40.84
N ALA A 329 -9.49 -30.66 41.43
CA ALA A 329 -10.61 -30.34 42.29
C ALA A 329 -10.25 -30.79 43.72
N PRO A 330 -10.55 -30.01 44.75
CA PRO A 330 -10.37 -30.44 46.14
C PRO A 330 -11.29 -31.61 46.51
#